data_AF-A0A7C2W1D9-F1
#
_entry.id   AF-A0A7C2W1D9-F1
#
_cell.length_a   1.000
_cell.length_b   1.000
_cell.length_c   1.000
_cell.angle_alpha   90.00
_cell.angle_beta   90.00
_cell.angle_gamma   90.00
#
_symmetry.space_group_name_H-M   'P 1'
#
loop_
_entity.id
_entity.type
_entity.pdbx_description
1 polymer ?
#
loop_
_entity_poly.entity_id
_entity_poly.type
_entity_poly.pdbx_seq_one_letter_code
_entity_poly.pdbx_strand_id
1 'polypeptide(L)'
;MNCTRTPRTNLNEIADLLRRGDRFLISTHVNPDGDALGSQLALYSLLRDMGKSVDAVNTDPVPRIYRFLPFRDVIRRHEKGRSYRPEYLIVLDAGGLERIGEDLAGSIKPKRGILNIDHHSECLPFGDLNFIDPDACATSEIILRLIR
;
A
#
# COMPACT_ATOMS: atom_id res chain seq x y z
N MET A 1 -23.76 8.98 -12.76
CA MET A 1 -23.06 8.11 -11.79
C MET A 1 -22.34 9.04 -10.82
N ASN A 2 -22.95 9.26 -9.65
CA ASN A 2 -22.43 10.25 -8.70
C ASN A 2 -21.22 9.66 -7.97
N CYS A 3 -20.03 10.06 -8.42
CA CYS A 3 -18.79 9.87 -7.70
C CYS A 3 -18.87 10.72 -6.42
N THR A 4 -19.32 10.12 -5.32
CA THR A 4 -19.25 10.72 -3.99
C THR A 4 -17.78 10.99 -3.71
N ARG A 5 -17.39 12.28 -3.69
CA ARG A 5 -16.03 12.73 -3.37
C ARG A 5 -15.60 12.09 -2.05
N THR A 6 -14.78 11.05 -2.10
CA THR A 6 -14.07 10.58 -0.92
C THR A 6 -13.22 11.75 -0.41
N PRO A 7 -13.26 12.09 0.89
CA PRO A 7 -12.49 13.21 1.40
C PRO A 7 -11.01 12.97 1.14
N ARG A 8 -10.33 13.98 0.56
CA ARG A 8 -8.86 13.96 0.42
C ARG A 8 -8.27 13.90 1.82
N THR A 9 -7.58 12.80 2.12
CA THR A 9 -6.84 12.64 3.38
C THR A 9 -5.55 13.43 3.27
N ASN A 10 -5.07 14.03 4.36
CA ASN A 10 -3.75 14.67 4.40
C ASN A 10 -2.69 13.79 5.09
N LEU A 11 -1.41 14.17 4.98
CA LEU A 11 -0.31 13.39 5.55
C LEU A 11 -0.38 13.24 7.08
N ASN A 12 -0.90 14.25 7.79
CA ASN A 12 -1.03 14.17 9.25
C ASN A 12 -2.07 13.13 9.67
N GLU A 13 -3.20 13.07 8.96
CA GLU A 13 -4.23 12.05 9.20
C GLU A 13 -3.71 10.64 8.92
N ILE A 14 -2.90 10.46 7.87
CA ILE A 14 -2.21 9.19 7.61
C ILE A 14 -1.26 8.86 8.75
N ALA A 15 -0.39 9.80 9.14
CA ALA A 15 0.57 9.59 10.22
C ALA A 15 -0.13 9.18 11.53
N ASP A 16 -1.24 9.83 11.87
CA ASP A 16 -2.03 9.49 13.05
C ASP A 16 -2.68 8.10 12.94
N LEU A 17 -3.16 7.72 11.77
CA LEU A 17 -3.64 6.35 11.52
C LEU A 17 -2.53 5.33 11.73
N LEU A 18 -1.34 5.56 11.17
CA LEU A 18 -0.21 4.64 11.31
C LEU A 18 0.25 4.52 12.76
N ARG A 19 0.20 5.61 13.53
CA ARG A 19 0.49 5.61 14.98
C ARG A 19 -0.54 4.82 15.79
N ARG A 20 -1.83 4.94 15.47
CA ARG A 20 -2.94 4.33 16.23
C ARG A 20 -3.27 2.90 15.84
N GLY A 21 -3.07 2.52 14.59
CA GLY A 21 -3.32 1.15 14.11
C GLY A 21 -2.21 0.19 14.54
N ASP A 22 -2.51 -1.10 14.64
CA ASP A 22 -1.55 -2.11 15.12
C ASP A 22 -1.23 -3.21 14.11
N ARG A 23 -2.15 -3.52 13.20
CA ARG A 23 -1.99 -4.60 12.21
C ARG A 23 -2.22 -4.14 10.78
N PHE A 24 -1.16 -4.08 9.99
CA PHE A 24 -1.18 -3.60 8.62
C PHE A 24 -0.87 -4.71 7.62
N LEU A 25 -1.51 -4.66 6.47
CA LEU A 25 -1.11 -5.39 5.27
C LEU A 25 -0.78 -4.36 4.20
N ILE A 26 0.40 -4.45 3.58
CA ILE A 26 0.81 -3.57 2.49
C ILE A 26 0.82 -4.36 1.18
N SER A 27 0.22 -3.80 0.14
CA SER A 27 0.23 -4.36 -1.21
C SER A 27 0.48 -3.25 -2.24
N THR A 28 0.89 -3.65 -3.44
CA THR A 28 1.07 -2.77 -4.59
C THR A 28 0.61 -3.47 -5.87
N HIS A 29 0.75 -2.83 -7.02
CA HIS A 29 0.22 -3.31 -8.28
C HIS A 29 0.89 -4.61 -8.79
N VAL A 30 0.18 -5.34 -9.66
CA VAL A 30 0.70 -6.47 -10.44
C VAL A 30 1.88 -6.05 -11.30
N ASN A 31 2.85 -6.93 -11.51
CA ASN A 31 4.14 -6.62 -12.13
C ASN A 31 4.81 -5.40 -11.48
N PRO A 32 5.11 -5.45 -10.17
CA PRO A 32 5.56 -4.28 -9.42
C PRO A 32 6.91 -3.76 -9.94
N ASP A 33 7.03 -2.44 -10.04
CA ASP A 33 8.25 -1.79 -10.48
C ASP A 33 9.08 -1.26 -9.29
N GLY A 34 10.04 -0.38 -9.56
CA GLY A 34 10.92 0.17 -8.53
C GLY A 34 10.21 1.07 -7.54
N ASP A 35 9.19 1.82 -7.95
CA ASP A 35 8.48 2.74 -7.07
C ASP A 35 7.50 1.98 -6.16
N ALA A 36 6.73 1.08 -6.75
CA ALA A 36 5.89 0.13 -6.06
C ALA A 36 6.63 -0.64 -4.94
N LEU A 37 7.79 -1.21 -5.27
CA LEU A 37 8.59 -1.97 -4.30
C LEU A 37 9.31 -1.07 -3.29
N GLY A 38 9.84 0.07 -3.74
CA GLY A 38 10.54 1.03 -2.90
C GLY A 38 9.63 1.60 -1.81
N SER A 39 8.45 2.07 -2.20
CA SER A 39 7.42 2.60 -1.30
C SER A 39 6.92 1.52 -0.33
N GLN A 40 6.65 0.31 -0.82
CA GLN A 40 6.22 -0.83 0.00
C GLN A 40 7.24 -1.20 1.07
N LEU A 41 8.52 -1.34 0.71
CA LEU A 41 9.57 -1.74 1.63
C LEU A 41 9.92 -0.63 2.63
N ALA A 42 9.89 0.64 2.19
CA ALA A 42 10.10 1.78 3.07
C ALA A 42 9.01 1.88 4.14
N LEU A 43 7.73 1.77 3.74
CA LEU A 43 6.62 1.80 4.69
C LEU A 43 6.60 0.56 5.59
N TYR A 44 6.92 -0.62 5.06
CA TYR A 44 7.10 -1.84 5.85
C TYR A 44 8.15 -1.63 6.95
N SER A 45 9.32 -1.09 6.60
CA SER A 45 10.39 -0.83 7.55
C SER A 45 9.96 0.17 8.63
N LEU A 46 9.31 1.28 8.24
CA LEU A 46 8.79 2.28 9.18
C LEU A 46 7.83 1.65 10.19
N LEU A 47 6.83 0.91 9.72
CA LEU A 47 5.82 0.31 10.59
C LEU A 47 6.42 -0.74 11.52
N ARG A 48 7.37 -1.54 11.03
CA ARG A 48 8.11 -2.48 11.87
C ARG A 48 8.89 -1.76 12.98
N ASP A 49 9.58 -0.68 12.63
CA ASP A 49 10.38 0.10 13.59
C ASP A 49 9.51 0.84 14.61
N MET A 50 8.26 1.17 14.25
CA MET A 50 7.21 1.66 15.16
C MET A 50 6.61 0.56 16.06
N GLY A 51 7.09 -0.69 15.98
CA GLY A 51 6.58 -1.82 16.75
C GLY A 51 5.24 -2.37 16.27
N LYS A 52 4.82 -2.06 15.03
CA LYS A 52 3.55 -2.52 14.46
C LYS A 52 3.71 -3.92 13.85
N SER A 53 2.62 -4.68 13.82
CA SER A 53 2.56 -5.94 13.08
C SER A 53 2.24 -5.63 11.62
N VAL A 54 3.21 -5.85 10.73
CA VAL A 54 3.05 -5.53 9.31
C VAL A 54 3.43 -6.74 8.44
N ASP A 55 2.56 -7.05 7.48
CA ASP A 55 2.80 -8.02 6.42
C ASP A 55 2.87 -7.29 5.07
N ALA A 56 3.72 -7.77 4.16
CA ALA A 56 3.76 -7.33 2.75
C ALA A 56 3.41 -8.51 1.84
N VAL A 57 2.42 -8.33 0.96
CA VAL A 57 1.94 -9.38 0.06
C VAL A 57 1.62 -8.79 -1.30
N ASN A 58 2.15 -9.40 -2.36
CA ASN A 58 1.85 -9.03 -3.75
C ASN A 58 1.38 -10.26 -4.53
N THR A 59 0.63 -10.04 -5.61
CA THR A 59 0.23 -11.10 -6.55
C THR A 59 1.45 -11.68 -7.29
N ASP A 60 2.31 -10.79 -7.78
CA ASP A 60 3.52 -11.15 -8.51
C ASP A 60 4.76 -11.11 -7.62
N PRO A 61 5.76 -11.97 -7.89
CA PRO A 61 7.01 -11.97 -7.14
C PRO A 61 7.84 -10.71 -7.46
N VAL A 62 8.77 -10.38 -6.56
CA VAL A 62 9.77 -9.34 -6.81
C VAL A 62 10.58 -9.66 -8.08
N PRO A 63 10.54 -8.79 -9.13
CA PRO A 63 11.29 -9.00 -10.36
C PRO A 63 12.80 -9.13 -10.10
N ARG A 64 13.49 -9.90 -10.95
CA ARG A 64 14.92 -10.20 -10.77
C ARG A 64 15.79 -8.95 -10.65
N ILE A 65 15.48 -7.91 -11.41
CA ILE A 65 16.23 -6.64 -11.40
C ILE A 65 16.17 -5.93 -10.05
N TYR A 66 15.13 -6.14 -9.25
CA TYR A 66 14.95 -5.52 -7.94
C TYR A 66 15.39 -6.42 -6.77
N ARG A 67 16.02 -7.57 -7.06
CA ARG A 67 16.47 -8.49 -6.00
C ARG A 67 17.63 -7.96 -5.14
N PHE A 68 18.20 -6.82 -5.49
CA PHE A 68 19.19 -6.17 -4.64
C PHE A 68 18.56 -5.38 -3.48
N LEU A 69 17.23 -5.13 -3.52
CA LEU A 69 16.56 -4.33 -2.51
C LEU A 69 16.63 -5.01 -1.12
N PRO A 70 16.92 -4.24 -0.06
CA PRO A 70 16.89 -4.76 1.30
C PRO A 70 15.46 -5.19 1.66
N PHE A 71 15.33 -6.18 2.54
CA PHE A 71 14.03 -6.70 3.00
C PHE A 71 13.12 -7.29 1.91
N ARG A 72 13.51 -7.38 0.64
CA ARG A 72 12.68 -7.98 -0.44
C ARG A 72 12.03 -9.33 -0.07
N ASP A 73 12.71 -10.14 0.74
CA ASP A 73 12.27 -11.49 1.13
C ASP A 73 11.07 -11.45 2.10
N VAL A 74 10.73 -10.28 2.66
CA VAL A 74 9.51 -10.10 3.47
C VAL A 74 8.25 -10.01 2.62
N ILE A 75 8.37 -9.66 1.33
CA ILE A 75 7.26 -9.61 0.38
C ILE A 75 6.89 -11.03 0.02
N ARG A 76 5.75 -11.49 0.54
CA ARG A 76 5.22 -12.82 0.21
C ARG A 76 4.41 -12.75 -1.07
N ARG A 77 4.52 -13.78 -1.89
CA ARG A 77 3.59 -13.98 -3.00
C ARG A 77 2.23 -14.42 -2.45
N HIS A 78 1.15 -13.88 -2.99
CA HIS A 78 -0.18 -14.39 -2.70
C HIS A 78 -0.33 -15.83 -3.20
N GLU A 79 -0.88 -16.68 -2.32
CA GLU A 79 -1.23 -18.06 -2.66
C GLU A 79 -2.74 -18.19 -2.74
N LYS A 80 -3.22 -18.82 -3.81
CA LYS A 80 -4.66 -19.03 -4.03
C LYS A 80 -5.30 -19.72 -2.82
N GLY A 81 -6.40 -19.14 -2.33
CA GLY A 81 -7.13 -19.65 -1.16
C GLY A 81 -6.59 -19.16 0.20
N ARG A 82 -5.45 -18.46 0.23
CA ARG A 82 -4.99 -17.73 1.43
C ARG A 82 -5.91 -16.54 1.67
N SER A 83 -6.33 -16.30 2.90
CA SER A 83 -7.10 -15.10 3.25
C SER A 83 -6.36 -14.22 4.25
N TYR A 84 -6.62 -12.91 4.20
CA TYR A 84 -5.98 -11.93 5.06
C TYR A 84 -7.03 -11.08 5.77
N ARG A 85 -6.80 -10.81 7.06
CA ARG A 85 -7.70 -10.01 7.90
C ARG A 85 -6.93 -8.94 8.69
N PRO A 86 -6.25 -8.01 8.00
CA PRO A 86 -5.53 -6.94 8.67
C PRO A 86 -6.52 -5.98 9.35
N GLU A 87 -6.00 -5.10 10.20
CA GLU A 87 -6.79 -3.95 10.65
C GLU A 87 -6.98 -2.97 9.50
N TYR A 88 -5.89 -2.59 8.84
CA TYR A 88 -5.87 -1.76 7.64
C TYR A 88 -5.14 -2.46 6.50
N LEU A 89 -5.70 -2.37 5.30
CA LEU A 89 -4.97 -2.61 4.05
C LEU A 89 -4.40 -1.27 3.58
N ILE A 90 -3.11 -1.23 3.27
CA ILE A 90 -2.47 -0.09 2.63
C ILE A 90 -2.12 -0.52 1.21
N VAL A 91 -2.67 0.18 0.22
CA VAL A 91 -2.37 -0.02 -1.19
C VAL A 91 -1.51 1.14 -1.65
N LEU A 92 -0.35 0.82 -2.20
CA LEU A 92 0.63 1.78 -2.68
C LEU A 92 0.77 1.68 -4.19
N ASP A 93 0.84 2.83 -4.84
CA ASP A 93 1.22 2.94 -6.25
C ASP A 93 0.33 2.10 -7.18
N ALA A 94 -0.98 2.18 -6.98
CA ALA A 94 -1.92 1.36 -7.73
C ALA A 94 -3.18 2.19 -8.02
N GLY A 95 -3.42 2.48 -9.30
CA GLY A 95 -4.57 3.27 -9.76
C GLY A 95 -5.97 2.69 -9.47
N GLY A 96 -6.06 1.55 -8.77
CA GLY A 96 -7.28 0.84 -8.42
C GLY A 96 -7.00 -0.36 -7.53
N LEU A 97 -8.01 -0.84 -6.79
CA LEU A 97 -7.84 -2.01 -5.92
C LEU A 97 -7.58 -3.30 -6.73
N GLU A 98 -8.21 -3.45 -7.89
CA GLU A 98 -8.01 -4.56 -8.81
C GLU A 98 -6.58 -4.66 -9.33
N ARG A 99 -5.83 -3.56 -9.31
CA ARG A 99 -4.42 -3.53 -9.74
C ARG A 99 -3.52 -4.32 -8.82
N ILE A 100 -3.89 -4.64 -7.58
CA ILE A 100 -3.11 -5.56 -6.74
C ILE A 100 -3.31 -7.03 -7.13
N GLY A 101 -4.22 -7.31 -8.07
CA GLY A 101 -4.63 -8.63 -8.53
C GLY A 101 -5.98 -9.06 -7.92
N GLU A 102 -6.92 -9.48 -8.76
CA GLU A 102 -8.32 -9.76 -8.36
C GLU A 102 -8.44 -10.83 -7.26
N ASP A 103 -7.67 -11.92 -7.34
CA ASP A 103 -7.68 -13.01 -6.35
C ASP A 103 -7.17 -12.52 -4.98
N LEU A 104 -6.10 -11.72 -4.97
CA LEU A 104 -5.57 -11.11 -3.76
C LEU A 104 -6.57 -10.09 -3.18
N ALA A 105 -7.09 -9.19 -4.01
CA ALA A 105 -8.08 -8.19 -3.61
C ALA A 105 -9.32 -8.85 -2.98
N GLY A 106 -9.86 -9.91 -3.60
CA GLY A 106 -11.00 -10.68 -3.08
C GLY A 106 -10.69 -11.47 -1.81
N SER A 107 -9.41 -11.74 -1.55
CA SER A 107 -8.94 -12.52 -0.39
C SER A 107 -8.64 -11.66 0.85
N ILE A 108 -8.65 -10.33 0.73
CA ILE A 108 -8.36 -9.40 1.84
C ILE A 108 -9.66 -8.84 2.39
N LYS A 109 -9.84 -8.93 3.72
CA LYS A 109 -10.98 -8.34 4.44
C LYS A 109 -10.43 -7.47 5.58
N PRO A 110 -10.11 -6.19 5.32
CA PRO A 110 -9.61 -5.29 6.36
C PRO A 110 -10.72 -5.00 7.38
N LYS A 111 -10.37 -4.90 8.66
CA LYS A 111 -11.35 -4.68 9.73
C LYS A 111 -11.79 -3.22 9.84
N ARG A 112 -10.91 -2.28 9.51
CA ARG A 112 -11.16 -0.84 9.64
C ARG A 112 -11.20 -0.10 8.31
N GLY A 113 -10.42 -0.52 7.33
CA GLY A 113 -10.52 0.05 5.98
C GLY A 113 -9.26 -0.08 5.13
N ILE A 114 -9.33 0.55 3.98
CA ILE A 114 -8.29 0.63 2.96
C ILE A 114 -7.74 2.05 2.91
N LEU A 115 -6.42 2.17 2.98
CA LEU A 115 -5.68 3.40 2.72
C LEU A 115 -5.02 3.29 1.34
N ASN A 116 -5.38 4.19 0.43
CA ASN A 116 -4.75 4.35 -0.87
C ASN A 116 -3.72 5.49 -0.84
N ILE A 117 -2.47 5.23 -1.24
CA ILE A 117 -1.43 6.24 -1.41
C ILE A 117 -0.84 6.09 -2.81
N ASP A 118 -0.94 7.14 -3.61
CA ASP A 118 -0.57 7.11 -5.02
C ASP A 118 -0.13 8.50 -5.51
N HIS A 119 0.53 8.55 -6.66
CA HIS A 119 0.92 9.77 -7.37
C HIS A 119 0.41 9.82 -8.82
N HIS A 120 -0.23 8.77 -9.34
CA HIS A 120 -0.77 8.79 -10.70
C HIS A 120 -1.93 9.78 -10.84
N SER A 121 -1.89 10.66 -11.85
CA SER A 121 -2.94 11.65 -12.12
C SER A 121 -4.30 11.03 -12.45
N GLU A 122 -4.30 9.82 -13.01
CA GLU A 122 -5.50 9.07 -13.38
C GLU A 122 -6.03 8.19 -12.24
N CYS A 123 -5.31 8.12 -11.10
CA CYS A 123 -5.74 7.31 -9.96
C CYS A 123 -7.06 7.84 -9.39
N LEU A 124 -8.05 6.96 -9.32
CA LEU A 124 -9.34 7.26 -8.70
C LEU A 124 -9.33 6.80 -7.24
N PRO A 125 -9.93 7.56 -6.31
CA PRO A 125 -9.99 7.15 -4.92
C PRO A 125 -10.88 5.90 -4.78
N PHE A 126 -10.30 4.81 -4.27
CA PHE A 126 -11.01 3.56 -3.96
C PHE A 126 -10.90 3.14 -2.50
N GLY A 127 -10.00 3.76 -1.73
CA GLY A 127 -9.86 3.50 -0.31
C GLY A 127 -10.92 4.23 0.52
N ASP A 128 -11.06 3.85 1.79
CA ASP A 128 -11.76 4.64 2.79
C ASP A 128 -11.00 5.95 3.08
N LEU A 129 -9.67 5.90 2.95
CA LEU A 129 -8.76 7.02 3.01
C LEU A 129 -7.90 7.05 1.75
N ASN A 130 -7.67 8.24 1.20
CA ASN A 130 -6.95 8.40 -0.06
C ASN A 130 -6.04 9.61 0.02
N PHE A 131 -4.75 9.40 -0.23
CA PHE A 131 -3.77 10.44 -0.45
C PHE A 131 -3.17 10.25 -1.84
N ILE A 132 -3.64 11.07 -2.77
CA ILE A 132 -3.20 11.04 -4.17
C ILE A 132 -2.57 12.39 -4.45
N ASP A 133 -1.26 12.39 -4.76
CA ASP A 133 -0.49 13.60 -5.02
C ASP A 133 0.22 13.53 -6.39
N PRO A 134 -0.43 14.03 -7.46
CA PRO A 134 0.15 14.04 -8.81
C PRO A 134 1.38 14.94 -8.97
N ASP A 135 1.65 15.83 -8.00
CA ASP A 135 2.84 16.67 -8.03
C ASP A 135 4.07 15.92 -7.47
N ALA A 136 3.88 14.78 -6.80
CA ALA A 136 4.97 13.90 -6.38
C ALA A 136 5.53 13.11 -7.57
N CYS A 137 6.86 12.99 -7.64
CA CYS A 137 7.49 12.26 -8.75
C CYS A 137 7.36 10.74 -8.63
N ALA A 138 7.01 10.26 -7.44
CA ALA A 138 6.90 8.85 -7.08
C ALA A 138 6.10 8.67 -5.79
N THR A 139 5.40 7.55 -5.63
CA THR A 139 4.79 7.12 -4.36
C THR A 139 5.85 7.00 -3.26
N SER A 140 7.06 6.57 -3.59
CA SER A 140 8.21 6.53 -2.67
C SER A 140 8.58 7.90 -2.10
N GLU A 141 8.38 8.98 -2.86
CA GLU A 141 8.57 10.35 -2.36
C GLU A 141 7.54 10.68 -1.28
N ILE A 142 6.27 10.30 -1.50
CA ILE A 142 5.19 10.49 -0.52
C ILE A 142 5.51 9.72 0.76
N ILE A 143 5.97 8.47 0.66
CA ILE A 143 6.39 7.68 1.82
C ILE A 143 7.57 8.34 2.55
N LEU A 144 8.55 8.91 1.84
CA LEU A 144 9.63 9.66 2.46
C LEU A 144 9.13 10.86 3.27
N ARG A 145 8.10 11.56 2.80
CA ARG A 145 7.46 12.67 3.53
C ARG A 145 6.76 12.19 4.82
N LEU A 146 6.29 10.95 4.89
CA LEU A 146 5.71 10.35 6.10
C LEU A 146 6.77 9.90 7.13
N ILE A 147 7.98 9.59 6.69
CA ILE A 147 9.09 9.13 7.55
C ILE A 147 9.78 10.30 8.28
N ARG A 148 9.77 11.48 7.67
CA ARG A 148 10.42 12.70 8.20
C ARG A 148 9.53 13.44 9.19
#